data_AF-A0A376FB55-F1
#
_entry.id   AF-A0A376FB55-F1
#
_cell.length_a   1.000
_cell.length_b   1.000
_cell.length_c   1.000
_cell.angle_alpha   90.00
_cell.angle_beta   90.00
_cell.angle_gamma   90.00
#
_symmetry.space_group_name_H-M   'P 1'
#
loop_
_entity.id
_entity.type
_entity.pdbx_description
1 polymer ?
#
loop_
_entity_poly.entity_id
_entity_poly.type
_entity_poly.pdbx_seq_one_letter_code
_entity_poly.pdbx_strand_id
1 'polypeptide(L)'
;MSDRSDHIRQIAAVDGHGYRIGKAIDWLKTHIASPLRVEELASRVQMSTPSFHQHFRQLAGMSPLRYQKWLRLNEARRLDAE
;
A
#
# COMPACT_ATOMS: atom_id res chain seq x y z
N MET A 1 9.93 15.56 32.87
CA MET A 1 10.55 15.55 31.52
C MET A 1 10.12 14.27 30.82
N SER A 2 8.94 14.26 30.22
CA SER A 2 8.34 13.10 29.55
C SER A 2 8.30 13.39 28.06
N ASP A 3 9.39 13.10 27.34
CA ASP A 3 9.50 13.39 25.90
C ASP A 3 10.00 12.17 25.09
N ARG A 4 10.37 11.07 25.78
CA ARG A 4 10.98 9.89 25.12
C ARG A 4 9.99 8.80 24.73
N SER A 5 8.73 8.89 25.18
CA SER A 5 7.71 7.85 24.97
C SER A 5 7.07 7.90 23.59
N ASP A 6 7.05 9.06 22.91
CA ASP A 6 6.44 9.21 21.58
C ASP A 6 7.31 8.64 20.45
N HIS A 7 8.64 8.69 20.59
CA HIS A 7 9.56 8.16 19.57
C HIS A 7 9.56 6.63 19.49
N ILE A 8 9.33 5.91 20.60
CA ILE A 8 9.31 4.45 20.61
C ILE A 8 8.02 3.92 19.96
N ARG A 9 6.88 4.61 20.15
CA ARG A 9 5.64 4.30 19.42
C ARG A 9 5.81 4.50 17.92
N GLN A 10 6.57 5.50 17.52
CA GLN A 10 6.78 5.80 16.10
C GLN A 10 7.60 4.72 15.40
N ILE A 11 8.59 4.11 16.06
CA ILE A 11 9.40 3.04 15.49
C ILE A 11 8.61 1.73 15.38
N ALA A 12 7.83 1.35 16.40
CA ALA A 12 6.95 0.17 16.32
C ALA A 12 5.80 0.36 15.30
N ALA A 13 5.34 1.60 15.11
CA ALA A 13 4.35 1.93 14.08
C ALA A 13 4.95 1.87 12.67
N VAL A 14 6.25 2.16 12.49
CA VAL A 14 6.93 2.01 11.19
C VAL A 14 6.96 0.53 10.76
N ASP A 15 7.20 -0.40 11.70
CA ASP A 15 7.10 -1.84 11.43
C ASP A 15 5.65 -2.28 11.13
N GLY A 16 4.68 -1.78 11.89
CA GLY A 16 3.27 -2.15 11.73
C GLY A 16 2.61 -1.58 10.47
N HIS A 17 2.84 -0.31 10.16
CA HIS A 17 2.29 0.35 8.97
C HIS A 17 2.99 -0.13 7.69
N GLY A 18 4.30 -0.34 7.73
CA GLY A 18 5.04 -0.94 6.61
C GLY A 18 4.52 -2.34 6.27
N TYR A 19 4.33 -3.18 7.28
CA TYR A 19 3.75 -4.52 7.11
C TYR A 19 2.31 -4.48 6.56
N ARG A 20 1.48 -3.56 7.05
CA ARG A 20 0.11 -3.33 6.54
C ARG A 20 0.09 -2.92 5.07
N ILE A 21 0.94 -1.99 4.66
CA ILE A 21 1.06 -1.59 3.26
C ILE A 21 1.62 -2.73 2.40
N GLY A 22 2.58 -3.50 2.90
CA GLY A 22 3.08 -4.70 2.22
C GLY A 22 1.94 -5.67 1.87
N LYS A 23 1.07 -5.97 2.84
CA LYS A 23 -0.15 -6.77 2.60
C LYS A 23 -1.07 -6.16 1.56
N ALA A 24 -1.25 -4.84 1.56
CA ALA A 24 -2.07 -4.16 0.56
C ALA A 24 -1.46 -4.26 -0.85
N ILE A 25 -0.13 -4.17 -0.97
CA ILE A 25 0.60 -4.32 -2.24
C ILE A 25 0.45 -5.75 -2.77
N ASP A 26 0.62 -6.76 -1.93
CA ASP A 26 0.48 -8.18 -2.33
C ASP A 26 -0.97 -8.50 -2.75
N TRP A 27 -1.95 -7.93 -2.03
CA TRP A 27 -3.33 -8.01 -2.46
C TRP A 27 -3.55 -7.35 -3.83
N LEU A 28 -2.92 -6.19 -4.09
CA LEU A 28 -3.03 -5.51 -5.38
C LEU A 28 -2.45 -6.34 -6.53
N LYS A 29 -1.30 -6.99 -6.33
CA LYS A 29 -0.65 -7.85 -7.32
C LYS A 29 -1.49 -9.07 -7.68
N THR A 30 -2.18 -9.65 -6.70
CA THR A 30 -3.07 -10.80 -6.94
C THR A 30 -4.43 -10.40 -7.52
N HIS A 31 -4.89 -9.17 -7.26
CA HIS A 31 -6.20 -8.67 -7.69
C HIS A 31 -6.11 -7.53 -8.72
N ILE A 32 -5.09 -7.56 -9.58
CA ILE A 32 -4.87 -6.49 -10.58
C ILE A 32 -6.10 -6.27 -11.47
N ALA A 33 -6.83 -7.33 -11.85
CA ALA A 33 -7.99 -7.26 -12.73
C ALA A 33 -9.27 -6.72 -12.07
N SER A 34 -9.35 -6.73 -10.73
CA SER A 34 -10.56 -6.31 -10.00
C SER A 34 -10.67 -4.77 -9.90
N PRO A 35 -11.88 -4.19 -9.82
CA PRO A 35 -12.04 -2.77 -9.54
C PRO A 35 -11.46 -2.42 -8.15
N LEU A 36 -10.47 -1.51 -8.11
CA LEU A 36 -9.83 -1.10 -6.87
C LEU A 36 -10.61 0.03 -6.20
N ARG A 37 -11.16 -0.26 -5.02
CA ARG A 37 -11.64 0.76 -4.09
C ARG A 37 -10.59 1.00 -3.01
N VAL A 38 -10.00 2.19 -3.03
CA VAL A 38 -8.92 2.53 -2.09
C VAL A 38 -9.41 2.53 -0.64
N GLU A 39 -10.64 2.96 -0.39
CA GLU A 39 -11.28 2.95 0.93
C GLU A 39 -11.44 1.53 1.49
N GLU A 40 -11.87 0.59 0.64
CA GLU A 40 -11.99 -0.82 1.04
C GLU A 40 -10.61 -1.42 1.33
N LEU A 41 -9.61 -1.12 0.50
CA LEU A 41 -8.24 -1.60 0.71
C LEU A 41 -7.62 -1.02 1.98
N ALA A 42 -7.83 0.28 2.25
CA ALA A 42 -7.40 0.93 3.49
C ALA A 42 -8.09 0.30 4.71
N SER A 43 -9.39 0.03 4.62
CA SER A 43 -10.16 -0.62 5.67
C SER A 43 -9.66 -2.05 5.97
N ARG A 44 -9.30 -2.82 4.93
CA ARG A 44 -8.72 -4.18 5.08
C ARG A 44 -7.43 -4.19 5.87
N VAL A 45 -6.62 -3.14 5.75
CA VAL A 45 -5.35 -3.01 6.48
C VAL A 45 -5.47 -2.15 7.75
N GLN A 46 -6.71 -1.85 8.17
CA GLN A 46 -7.02 -1.06 9.35
C GLN A 46 -6.34 0.32 9.33
N MET A 47 -6.42 0.99 8.18
CA MET A 47 -5.90 2.34 7.96
C MET A 47 -7.00 3.25 7.44
N SER A 48 -6.93 4.53 7.80
CA SER A 48 -7.73 5.55 7.15
C SER A 48 -7.24 5.76 5.71
N THR A 49 -8.14 6.14 4.80
CA THR A 49 -7.82 6.43 3.39
C THR A 49 -6.67 7.43 3.23
N PRO A 50 -6.61 8.55 3.97
CA PRO A 50 -5.51 9.52 3.84
C PRO A 50 -4.15 8.95 4.27
N SER A 51 -4.09 8.27 5.43
CA SER A 51 -2.85 7.65 5.91
C SER A 51 -2.41 6.52 4.99
N PHE A 52 -3.35 5.73 4.47
CA PHE A 52 -3.05 4.70 3.47
C PHE A 52 -2.41 5.30 2.22
N HIS A 53 -2.98 6.36 1.65
CA HIS A 53 -2.39 7.03 0.49
C HIS A 53 -0.97 7.53 0.74
N GLN A 54 -0.72 8.14 1.89
CA GLN A 54 0.59 8.66 2.26
C GLN A 54 1.62 7.53 2.38
N HIS A 55 1.34 6.52 3.19
CA HIS A 55 2.26 5.41 3.43
C HIS A 55 2.45 4.55 2.17
N PHE A 56 1.38 4.33 1.41
CA PHE A 56 1.47 3.62 0.13
C PHE A 56 2.39 4.37 -0.84
N ARG A 57 2.26 5.70 -0.95
CA ARG A 57 3.15 6.50 -1.80
C ARG A 57 4.60 6.47 -1.30
N GLN A 58 4.83 6.50 0.01
CA GLN A 58 6.17 6.40 0.58
C GLN A 58 6.86 5.06 0.24
N LEU A 59 6.10 3.95 0.20
CA LEU A 59 6.65 2.62 -0.06
C LEU A 59 6.67 2.23 -1.54
N ALA A 60 5.60 2.52 -2.29
CA ALA A 60 5.46 2.15 -3.69
C ALA A 60 5.89 3.27 -4.67
N GLY A 61 6.23 4.46 -4.16
CA GLY A 61 6.59 5.64 -4.97
C GLY A 61 5.43 6.33 -5.69
N MET A 62 4.23 5.74 -5.68
CA MET A 62 3.07 6.24 -6.43
C MET A 62 1.75 5.95 -5.70
N SER A 63 0.62 6.47 -6.20
CA SER A 63 -0.69 6.19 -5.60
C SER A 63 -1.19 4.78 -5.93
N PRO A 64 -2.04 4.17 -5.09
CA PRO A 64 -2.57 2.81 -5.30
C PRO A 64 -3.22 2.60 -6.67
N LEU A 65 -4.01 3.58 -7.14
CA LEU A 65 -4.66 3.54 -8.45
C LEU A 65 -3.66 3.58 -9.61
N ARG A 66 -2.57 4.36 -9.49
CA ARG A 66 -1.50 4.39 -10.50
C ARG A 66 -0.72 3.07 -10.48
N TYR A 67 -0.43 2.54 -9.30
CA TYR A 67 0.24 1.25 -9.15
C TYR A 67 -0.55 0.12 -9.80
N GLN A 68 -1.88 0.08 -9.61
CA GLN A 68 -2.74 -0.91 -10.28
C GLN A 68 -2.67 -0.79 -11.81
N LYS A 69 -2.74 0.43 -12.36
CA LYS A 69 -2.62 0.63 -13.81
C LYS A 69 -1.27 0.18 -14.33
N TRP A 70 -0.19 0.53 -13.63
CA TRP A 70 1.16 0.10 -13.96
C TRP A 70 1.27 -1.43 -13.95
N LEU A 71 0.73 -2.09 -12.91
CA LEU A 71 0.70 -3.55 -12.84
C LEU A 71 -0.04 -4.19 -14.02
N ARG A 72 -1.23 -3.68 -14.37
CA ARG A 72 -2.00 -4.19 -15.53
C ARG A 72 -1.24 -4.06 -16.84
N LEU A 73 -0.60 -2.92 -17.06
CA LEU A 73 0.19 -2.68 -18.27
C LEU A 73 1.44 -3.57 -18.31
N ASN A 74 2.08 -3.77 -17.16
CA ASN A 74 3.26 -4.62 -17.07
C ASN A 74 2.91 -6.10 -17.27
N GLU A 75 1.78 -6.56 -16.73
CA GLU A 75 1.29 -7.93 -16.94
C GLU A 75 0.94 -8.17 -18.42
N ALA A 76 0.27 -7.22 -19.07
CA ALA A 76 -0.03 -7.31 -20.51
C ALA A 76 1.24 -7.43 -21.36
N ARG A 77 2.26 -6.60 -21.07
CA ARG A 77 3.57 -6.70 -21.74
C ARG A 77 4.29 -8.02 -21.49
N ARG A 78 4.06 -8.67 -20.34
CA ARG A 78 4.65 -9.96 -20.03
C ARG A 78 4.02 -11.07 -20.88
N LEU A 79 2.71 -10.99 -21.12
CA LEU A 79 1.97 -11.95 -21.92
C LEU A 79 2.22 -11.79 -23.43
N ASP A 80 2.49 -10.58 -23.90
CA ASP A 80 2.84 -10.33 -25.31
C ASP A 80 4.25 -10.82 -25.69
N ALA A 81 5.07 -11.21 -24.70
CA ALA A 81 6.46 -11.63 -24.87
C ALA A 81 6.67 -13.16 -24.76
N GLU A 82 5.60 -13.95 -24.64
CA GLU A 82 5.63 -15.42 -24.54
C GLU A 82 5.06 -16.10 -25.79
#